data_AF-A0A6N1BS65-F1
#
_entry.id   AF-A0A6N1BS65-F1
#
_cell.length_a   1.000
_cell.length_b   1.000
_cell.length_c   1.000
_cell.angle_alpha   90.00
_cell.angle_beta   90.00
_cell.angle_gamma   90.00
#
_symmetry.space_group_name_H-M   'P 1'
#
loop_
_entity.id
_entity.type
_entity.pdbx_description
1 polymer ?
#
loop_
_entity_poly.entity_id
_entity_poly.type
_entity_poly.pdbx_seq_one_letter_code
_entity_poly.pdbx_strand_id
1 'polypeptide(L)'
;MLRIWGRLSSINVQKVVWCARELHLDHERIDIGVTRGDLDTEAYVRLNPNRLIPVIEDFRGTDIGGEPFVLWESNAIVRYLCAQYGEGTLWPEDVRTRASADRWMDWQNTAFTPAMVDAFVQTVRTPAERRDADAVARSIARAEPLAALLDKALTGREFICDDRFSMADISLACAAHRWMGMPIQREPRPELERWLAKMRARPAASGILVLPLA
;
A
#
# COMPACT_ATOMS: atom_id res chain seq x y z
N MET A 1 22.27 1.24 0.62
CA MET A 1 21.26 1.07 1.68
C MET A 1 19.98 1.79 1.22
N LEU A 2 18.79 1.26 1.47
CA LEU A 2 17.53 1.98 1.19
C LEU A 2 17.08 2.73 2.43
N ARG A 3 16.62 3.96 2.28
CA ARG A 3 15.94 4.69 3.33
C ARG A 3 14.50 4.96 2.93
N ILE A 4 13.58 4.72 3.85
CA ILE A 4 12.14 4.90 3.65
C ILE A 4 11.61 5.92 4.65
N TRP A 5 11.14 7.07 4.17
CA TRP A 5 10.55 8.12 5.00
C TRP A 5 9.05 7.90 5.15
N GLY A 6 8.59 7.69 6.37
CA GLY A 6 7.18 7.69 6.71
C GLY A 6 6.79 6.74 7.84
N ARG A 7 5.72 7.11 8.55
CA ARG A 7 5.12 6.26 9.59
C ARG A 7 4.46 4.99 9.03
N LEU A 8 4.69 3.86 9.69
CA LEU A 8 4.20 2.55 9.26
C LEU A 8 2.66 2.40 9.33
N SER A 9 1.96 3.32 10.02
CA SER A 9 0.49 3.35 10.02
C SER A 9 -0.12 3.96 8.73
N SER A 10 0.70 4.47 7.82
CA SER A 10 0.28 4.88 6.47
C SER A 10 0.24 3.68 5.53
N ILE A 11 -0.89 3.46 4.87
CA ILE A 11 -1.05 2.41 3.83
C ILE A 11 0.01 2.54 2.74
N ASN A 12 0.34 3.77 2.35
CA ASN A 12 1.28 4.01 1.26
C ASN A 12 2.71 3.65 1.69
N VAL A 13 3.06 3.87 2.96
CA VAL A 13 4.35 3.44 3.53
C VAL A 13 4.38 1.91 3.69
N GLN A 14 3.28 1.29 4.11
CA GLN A 14 3.16 -0.17 4.25
C GLN A 14 3.49 -0.90 2.95
N LYS A 15 3.03 -0.39 1.79
CA LYS A 15 3.36 -0.96 0.48
C LYS A 15 4.87 -1.01 0.24
N VAL A 16 5.57 0.09 0.49
CA VAL A 16 7.00 0.22 0.23
C VAL A 16 7.83 -0.63 1.20
N VAL A 17 7.50 -0.60 2.50
CA VAL A 17 8.18 -1.40 3.51
C VAL A 17 7.97 -2.89 3.25
N TRP A 18 6.75 -3.30 2.87
CA TRP A 18 6.47 -4.69 2.54
C TRP A 18 7.23 -5.14 1.28
N CYS A 19 7.20 -4.34 0.21
CA CYS A 19 7.98 -4.61 -1.00
C CYS A 19 9.48 -4.77 -0.71
N ALA A 20 10.08 -3.84 0.04
CA ALA A 20 11.49 -3.93 0.42
C ALA A 20 11.80 -5.23 1.20
N ARG A 21 10.89 -5.69 2.07
CA ARG A 21 11.07 -6.94 2.83
C ARG A 21 10.91 -8.19 1.97
N GLU A 22 9.96 -8.21 1.03
CA GLU A 22 9.79 -9.33 0.07
C GLU A 22 11.02 -9.45 -0.84
N LEU A 23 11.67 -8.33 -1.14
CA LEU A 23 12.91 -8.28 -1.93
C LEU A 23 14.18 -8.46 -1.09
N HIS A 24 14.06 -8.72 0.21
CA HIS A 24 15.19 -8.88 1.13
C HIS A 24 16.16 -7.69 1.11
N LEU A 25 15.64 -6.48 0.94
CA LEU A 25 16.42 -5.25 0.88
C LEU A 25 16.69 -4.70 2.28
N ASP A 26 17.97 -4.55 2.63
CA ASP A 26 18.37 -3.80 3.82
C ASP A 26 17.86 -2.36 3.71
N HIS A 27 17.10 -1.94 4.71
CA HIS A 27 16.50 -0.62 4.76
C HIS A 27 16.41 -0.03 6.17
N GLU A 28 16.57 1.28 6.22
CA GLU A 28 16.23 2.11 7.38
C GLU A 28 14.87 2.76 7.14
N ARG A 29 13.99 2.77 8.15
CA ARG A 29 12.74 3.52 8.10
C ARG A 29 12.80 4.69 9.06
N ILE A 30 12.63 5.90 8.53
CA ILE A 30 12.58 7.12 9.33
C ILE A 30 11.11 7.49 9.57
N ASP A 31 10.71 7.51 10.84
CA ASP A 31 9.37 7.91 11.25
C ASP A 31 9.16 9.41 11.03
N ILE A 32 8.27 9.77 10.11
CA ILE A 32 7.87 11.14 9.81
C ILE A 32 6.37 11.19 9.45
N GLY A 33 5.74 12.36 9.62
CA GLY A 33 4.31 12.54 9.41
C GLY A 33 3.48 12.05 10.60
N VAL A 34 4.08 12.10 11.79
CA VAL A 34 3.47 11.76 13.07
C VAL A 34 3.05 13.05 13.79
N THR A 35 3.90 14.07 13.76
CA THR A 35 3.67 15.36 14.38
C THR A 35 3.28 16.40 13.34
N ARG A 36 2.50 17.40 13.78
CA ARG A 36 2.15 18.55 12.93
C ARG A 36 3.42 19.31 12.57
N GLY A 37 3.64 19.55 11.27
CA GLY A 37 4.79 20.33 10.77
C GLY A 37 5.96 19.49 10.27
N ASP A 38 6.00 18.18 10.55
CA ASP A 38 7.10 17.29 10.14
C ASP A 38 7.39 17.36 8.63
N LEU A 39 6.30 17.39 7.84
CA LEU A 39 6.35 17.34 6.37
C LEU A 39 6.50 18.74 5.74
N ASP A 40 6.53 19.80 6.56
CA ASP A 40 6.62 21.20 6.12
C ASP A 40 8.06 21.74 6.22
N THR A 41 9.00 20.97 6.77
CA THR A 41 10.41 21.37 6.84
C THR A 41 10.99 21.55 5.44
N GLU A 42 11.85 22.55 5.26
CA GLU A 42 12.48 22.81 3.96
C GLU A 42 13.29 21.59 3.47
N ALA A 43 13.90 20.85 4.39
CA ALA A 43 14.61 19.61 4.09
C ALA A 43 13.68 18.53 3.51
N TYR A 44 12.50 18.33 4.08
CA TYR A 44 11.56 17.33 3.56
C TYR A 44 10.86 17.78 2.27
N VAL A 45 10.55 19.07 2.14
CA VAL A 45 9.96 19.63 0.92
C VAL A 45 10.89 19.46 -0.29
N ARG A 46 12.22 19.51 -0.08
CA ARG A 46 13.22 19.17 -1.12
C ARG A 46 13.12 17.72 -1.59
N LEU A 47 12.73 16.79 -0.71
CA LEU A 47 12.55 15.38 -1.05
C LEU A 47 11.20 15.12 -1.73
N ASN A 48 10.13 15.73 -1.24
CA ASN A 48 8.79 15.61 -1.83
C ASN A 48 7.99 16.93 -1.70
N PRO A 49 7.80 17.67 -2.81
CA PRO A 49 7.08 18.94 -2.80
C PRO A 49 5.59 18.79 -2.45
N ASN A 50 5.02 17.59 -2.56
CA ASN A 50 3.63 17.31 -2.17
C ASN A 50 3.44 17.23 -0.65
N ARG A 51 4.54 17.17 0.13
CA ARG A 51 4.49 17.03 1.60
C ARG A 51 3.73 15.78 2.04
N LEU A 52 3.93 14.68 1.31
CA LEU A 52 3.32 13.38 1.58
C LEU A 52 4.38 12.30 1.83
N ILE A 53 3.94 11.19 2.41
CA ILE A 53 4.72 9.97 2.63
C ILE A 53 4.11 8.81 1.82
N PRO A 54 4.89 7.83 1.35
CA PRO A 54 6.34 7.67 1.54
C PRO A 54 7.21 8.46 0.56
N VAL A 55 8.49 8.60 0.94
CA VAL A 55 9.62 8.90 0.05
C VAL A 55 10.67 7.83 0.27
N ILE A 56 11.41 7.46 -0.77
CA ILE A 56 12.65 6.68 -0.62
C ILE A 56 13.88 7.48 -1.05
N GLU A 57 15.00 7.11 -0.44
CA GLU A 57 16.34 7.41 -0.94
C GLU A 57 17.05 6.06 -1.13
N ASP A 58 17.41 5.72 -2.37
CA ASP A 58 18.19 4.52 -2.68
C ASP A 58 19.66 4.88 -2.91
N PHE A 59 20.51 4.50 -1.96
CA PHE A 59 21.96 4.69 -2.01
C PHE A 59 22.69 3.48 -2.63
N ARG A 60 21.98 2.53 -3.26
CA ARG A 60 22.62 1.41 -3.96
C ARG A 60 23.08 1.87 -5.33
N GLY A 61 24.28 1.42 -5.72
CA GLY A 61 24.87 1.81 -7.00
C GLY A 61 25.39 3.26 -7.03
N THR A 62 25.44 3.94 -5.88
CA THR A 62 26.07 5.26 -5.73
C THR A 62 27.51 5.10 -5.22
N ASP A 63 28.43 5.93 -5.71
CA ASP A 63 29.79 6.04 -5.15
C ASP A 63 29.74 6.51 -3.69
N ILE A 64 30.83 6.30 -2.95
CA ILE A 64 30.96 6.81 -1.57
C ILE A 64 30.85 8.34 -1.61
N GLY A 65 29.78 8.90 -1.04
CA GLY A 65 29.49 10.33 -1.06
C GLY A 65 28.65 10.82 -2.24
N GLY A 66 28.14 9.90 -3.09
CA GLY A 66 27.18 10.22 -4.14
C GLY A 66 25.76 10.49 -3.61
N GLU A 67 25.00 11.27 -4.37
CA GLU A 67 23.58 11.55 -4.07
C GLU A 67 22.72 10.31 -4.31
N PRO A 68 21.75 10.00 -3.42
CA PRO A 68 20.84 8.88 -3.61
C PRO A 68 19.84 9.15 -4.73
N PHE A 69 19.28 8.09 -5.30
CA PHE A 69 18.06 8.22 -6.10
C PHE A 69 16.87 8.47 -5.17
N VAL A 70 16.22 9.64 -5.31
CA VAL A 70 15.05 10.04 -4.51
C VAL A 70 13.77 9.83 -5.29
N LEU A 71 12.79 9.15 -4.70
CA LEU A 71 11.50 8.88 -5.35
C LEU A 71 10.32 8.94 -4.36
N TRP A 72 9.25 9.62 -4.76
CA TRP A 72 7.93 9.63 -4.09
C TRP A 72 6.87 9.00 -5.02
N GLU A 73 5.62 8.89 -4.55
CA GLU A 73 4.55 8.01 -5.06
C GLU A 73 4.73 6.52 -4.74
N SER A 74 3.95 6.02 -3.79
CA SER A 74 4.10 4.63 -3.29
C SER A 74 4.05 3.55 -4.36
N ASN A 75 3.15 3.65 -5.34
CA ASN A 75 3.10 2.66 -6.43
C ASN A 75 4.28 2.80 -7.39
N ALA A 76 4.78 4.02 -7.64
CA ALA A 76 5.98 4.22 -8.45
C ALA A 76 7.22 3.66 -7.75
N ILE A 77 7.32 3.86 -6.43
CA ILE A 77 8.39 3.27 -5.61
C ILE A 77 8.33 1.74 -5.66
N VAL A 78 7.16 1.12 -5.46
CA VAL A 78 7.03 -0.34 -5.54
C VAL A 78 7.44 -0.84 -6.93
N ARG A 79 7.00 -0.19 -8.01
CA ARG A 79 7.42 -0.55 -9.37
C ARG A 79 8.93 -0.43 -9.55
N TYR A 80 9.55 0.65 -9.09
CA TYR A 80 11.00 0.86 -9.14
C TYR A 80 11.74 -0.27 -8.42
N LEU A 81 11.37 -0.57 -7.18
CA LEU A 81 12.04 -1.62 -6.39
C LEU A 81 11.87 -2.99 -7.04
N CYS A 82 10.67 -3.32 -7.52
CA CYS A 82 10.44 -4.59 -8.22
C CYS A 82 11.19 -4.67 -9.54
N ALA A 83 11.20 -3.62 -10.35
CA ALA A 83 11.92 -3.61 -11.62
C ALA A 83 13.44 -3.73 -11.42
N GLN A 84 13.98 -3.07 -10.40
CA GLN A 84 15.43 -3.03 -10.14
C GLN A 84 15.94 -4.28 -9.41
N TYR A 85 15.15 -4.85 -8.50
CA TYR A 85 15.61 -5.91 -7.57
C TYR A 85 14.72 -7.16 -7.55
N GLY A 86 13.62 -7.17 -8.32
CA GLY A 86 12.58 -8.19 -8.25
C GLY A 86 12.33 -8.95 -9.56
N GLU A 87 13.25 -8.90 -10.52
CA GLU A 87 13.19 -9.75 -11.73
C GLU A 87 13.11 -11.23 -11.34
N GLY A 88 12.33 -12.02 -12.10
CA GLY A 88 12.03 -13.41 -11.77
C GLY A 88 11.15 -13.65 -10.53
N THR A 89 10.82 -12.61 -9.75
CA THR A 89 10.01 -12.71 -8.52
C THR A 89 8.78 -11.81 -8.56
N LEU A 90 8.88 -10.57 -8.06
CA LEU A 90 7.76 -9.64 -7.90
C LEU A 90 7.45 -8.84 -9.18
N TRP A 91 8.37 -8.83 -10.14
CA TRP A 91 8.27 -8.10 -11.40
C TRP A 91 7.94 -9.05 -12.56
N PRO A 92 6.70 -9.02 -13.09
CA PRO A 92 6.36 -9.84 -14.25
C PRO A 92 7.16 -9.41 -15.48
N GLU A 93 7.86 -10.34 -16.12
CA GLU A 93 8.65 -10.08 -17.34
C GLU A 93 7.77 -9.92 -18.58
N ASP A 94 6.72 -10.74 -18.70
CA ASP A 94 5.73 -10.60 -19.77
C ASP A 94 4.99 -9.26 -19.64
N VAL A 95 4.99 -8.50 -20.73
CA VAL A 95 4.43 -7.14 -20.76
C VAL A 95 2.92 -7.13 -20.51
N ARG A 96 2.18 -8.18 -20.91
CA ARG A 96 0.73 -8.24 -20.70
C ARG A 96 0.42 -8.56 -19.25
N THR A 97 1.15 -9.49 -18.64
CA THR A 97 1.05 -9.77 -17.20
C THR A 97 1.43 -8.54 -16.38
N ARG A 98 2.49 -7.83 -16.77
CA ARG A 98 2.90 -6.57 -16.12
C ARG A 98 1.84 -5.48 -16.25
N ALA A 99 1.28 -5.27 -17.43
CA ALA A 99 0.21 -4.30 -17.64
C ALA A 99 -1.06 -4.65 -16.84
N SER A 100 -1.36 -5.94 -16.68
CA SER A 100 -2.44 -6.41 -15.80
C SER A 100 -2.15 -6.07 -14.33
N ALA A 101 -0.91 -6.24 -13.87
CA ALA A 101 -0.48 -5.84 -12.53
C ALA A 101 -0.56 -4.33 -12.33
N ASP A 102 -0.09 -3.55 -13.31
CA ASP A 102 -0.16 -2.09 -13.29
C ASP A 102 -1.59 -1.58 -13.18
N ARG A 103 -2.53 -2.17 -13.94
CA ARG A 103 -3.96 -1.85 -13.85
C ARG A 103 -4.47 -1.97 -12.42
N TRP A 104 -4.10 -3.03 -11.70
CA TRP A 104 -4.56 -3.27 -10.33
C TRP A 104 -3.93 -2.32 -9.31
N MET A 105 -2.64 -1.99 -9.48
CA MET A 105 -1.98 -0.96 -8.67
C MET A 105 -2.65 0.40 -8.86
N ASP A 106 -2.92 0.78 -10.11
CA ASP A 106 -3.54 2.08 -10.41
C ASP A 106 -5.01 2.11 -10.00
N TRP A 107 -5.77 1.04 -10.24
CA TRP A 107 -7.15 0.91 -9.77
C TRP A 107 -7.26 0.99 -8.25
N GLN A 108 -6.31 0.39 -7.51
CA GLN A 108 -6.24 0.53 -6.06
C GLN A 108 -6.11 2.01 -5.64
N ASN A 109 -5.25 2.77 -6.31
CA ASN A 109 -4.94 4.15 -5.96
C ASN A 109 -6.05 5.13 -6.40
N THR A 110 -6.68 4.87 -7.55
CA THR A 110 -7.63 5.78 -8.21
C THR A 110 -9.09 5.49 -7.92
N ALA A 111 -9.44 4.24 -7.57
CA ALA A 111 -10.81 3.84 -7.30
C ALA A 111 -10.99 3.35 -5.86
N PHE A 112 -10.29 2.27 -5.47
CA PHE A 112 -10.63 1.58 -4.22
C PHE A 112 -10.27 2.39 -2.97
N THR A 113 -9.08 2.99 -2.95
CA THR A 113 -8.64 3.81 -1.79
C THR A 113 -9.47 5.09 -1.63
N PRO A 114 -9.72 5.89 -2.68
CA PRO A 114 -10.61 7.04 -2.60
C PRO A 114 -12.03 6.69 -2.16
N ALA A 115 -12.56 5.53 -2.59
CA ALA A 115 -13.90 5.12 -2.20
C ALA A 115 -14.05 4.91 -0.68
N MET A 116 -13.05 4.31 -0.03
CA MET A 116 -13.08 3.94 1.40
C MET A 116 -12.53 5.01 2.37
N VAL A 117 -11.94 6.10 1.87
CA VAL A 117 -11.15 7.03 2.70
C VAL A 117 -11.98 7.69 3.80
N ASP A 118 -13.21 8.12 3.51
CA ASP A 118 -14.04 8.81 4.51
C ASP A 118 -14.48 7.83 5.60
N ALA A 119 -14.89 6.60 5.25
CA ALA A 119 -15.18 5.56 6.23
C ALA A 119 -13.96 5.30 7.12
N PHE A 120 -12.75 5.22 6.56
CA PHE A 120 -11.53 5.01 7.33
C PHE A 120 -11.24 6.18 8.27
N VAL A 121 -11.29 7.43 7.79
CA VAL A 121 -11.05 8.60 8.62
C VAL A 121 -12.07 8.67 9.76
N GLN A 122 -13.35 8.56 9.43
CA GLN A 122 -14.42 8.67 10.42
C GLN A 122 -14.38 7.55 11.46
N THR A 123 -14.09 6.31 11.07
CA THR A 123 -14.17 5.17 11.99
C THR A 123 -12.86 4.88 12.74
N VAL A 124 -11.71 5.27 12.20
CA VAL A 124 -10.39 4.95 12.78
C VAL A 124 -9.66 6.20 13.31
N ARG A 125 -9.89 7.38 12.74
CA ARG A 125 -9.14 8.61 13.10
C ARG A 125 -10.00 9.68 13.78
N THR A 126 -11.33 9.62 13.66
CA THR A 126 -12.25 10.56 14.29
C THR A 126 -12.85 9.97 15.57
N PRO A 127 -12.79 10.69 16.71
CA PRO A 127 -13.47 10.29 17.93
C PRO A 127 -14.97 10.11 17.72
N ALA A 128 -15.58 9.17 18.45
CA ALA A 128 -16.94 8.70 18.22
C ALA A 128 -17.98 9.84 18.18
N GLU A 129 -17.82 10.82 19.06
CA GLU A 129 -18.69 11.99 19.21
C GLU A 129 -18.57 13.02 18.07
N ARG A 130 -17.56 12.90 17.20
CA ARG A 130 -17.34 13.79 16.04
C ARG A 130 -17.56 13.11 14.69
N ARG A 131 -18.05 11.86 14.69
CA ARG A 131 -18.22 11.09 13.46
C ARG A 131 -19.39 11.60 12.62
N ASP A 132 -19.17 11.70 11.31
CA ASP A 132 -20.23 11.90 10.33
C ASP A 132 -20.69 10.53 9.80
N ALA A 133 -21.86 10.08 10.28
CA ALA A 133 -22.44 8.79 9.90
C ALA A 133 -22.81 8.73 8.41
N ASP A 134 -23.24 9.86 7.82
CA ASP A 134 -23.61 9.89 6.39
C ASP A 134 -22.37 9.82 5.51
N ALA A 135 -21.26 10.43 5.91
CA ALA A 135 -19.98 10.28 5.22
C ALA A 135 -19.49 8.83 5.25
N VAL A 136 -19.63 8.14 6.39
CA VAL A 136 -19.34 6.70 6.49
C VAL A 136 -20.23 5.91 5.53
N ALA A 137 -21.54 6.11 5.56
CA ALA A 137 -22.49 5.38 4.72
C ALA A 137 -22.22 5.60 3.22
N ARG A 138 -21.97 6.84 2.78
CA ARG A 138 -21.60 7.14 1.39
C ARG A 138 -20.29 6.46 0.98
N SER A 139 -19.29 6.45 1.85
CA SER A 139 -18.01 5.80 1.58
C SER A 139 -18.15 4.29 1.46
N ILE A 140 -18.93 3.66 2.34
CA ILE A 140 -19.25 2.22 2.26
C ILE A 140 -19.97 1.91 0.95
N ALA A 141 -21.00 2.69 0.59
CA ALA A 141 -21.75 2.50 -0.64
C ALA A 141 -20.88 2.59 -1.92
N ARG A 142 -19.82 3.40 -1.90
CA ARG A 142 -18.84 3.47 -3.00
C ARG A 142 -17.83 2.30 -2.97
N ALA A 143 -17.41 1.87 -1.78
CA ALA A 143 -16.35 0.87 -1.62
C ALA A 143 -16.84 -0.58 -1.77
N GLU A 144 -18.08 -0.88 -1.35
CA GLU A 144 -18.66 -2.23 -1.42
C GLU A 144 -18.69 -2.81 -2.84
N PRO A 145 -19.15 -2.09 -3.89
CA PRO A 145 -19.08 -2.59 -5.26
C PRO A 145 -17.65 -2.87 -5.74
N LEU A 146 -16.67 -2.09 -5.27
CA LEU A 146 -15.26 -2.28 -5.60
C LEU A 146 -14.66 -3.49 -4.87
N ALA A 147 -15.06 -3.72 -3.62
CA ALA A 147 -14.71 -4.94 -2.88
C ALA A 147 -15.32 -6.18 -3.54
N ALA A 148 -16.57 -6.11 -4.02
CA ALA A 148 -17.21 -7.18 -4.78
C ALA A 148 -16.50 -7.44 -6.12
N LEU A 149 -16.03 -6.40 -6.81
CA LEU A 149 -15.24 -6.52 -8.03
C LEU A 149 -13.92 -7.24 -7.75
N LEU A 150 -13.21 -6.88 -6.68
CA LEU A 150 -11.96 -7.51 -6.28
C LEU A 150 -12.17 -8.99 -5.91
N ASP A 151 -13.21 -9.30 -5.13
CA ASP A 151 -13.59 -10.66 -4.77
C ASP A 151 -13.83 -11.52 -6.02
N LYS A 152 -14.63 -11.02 -6.98
CA LYS A 152 -14.88 -11.69 -8.26
C LYS A 152 -13.61 -11.87 -9.09
N ALA A 153 -12.68 -10.90 -9.06
CA ALA A 153 -11.43 -11.00 -9.78
C ALA A 153 -10.50 -12.08 -9.22
N LEU A 154 -10.65 -12.43 -7.94
CA LEU A 154 -9.88 -13.46 -7.25
C LEU A 154 -10.47 -14.87 -7.40
N THR A 155 -11.67 -15.01 -7.96
CA THR A 155 -12.30 -16.31 -8.20
C THR A 155 -11.41 -17.21 -9.04
N GLY A 156 -11.05 -18.36 -8.47
CA GLY A 156 -10.20 -19.36 -9.13
C GLY A 156 -8.73 -18.95 -9.29
N ARG A 157 -8.29 -17.87 -8.62
CA ARG A 157 -6.90 -17.39 -8.69
C ARG A 157 -6.23 -17.41 -7.34
N GLU A 158 -4.95 -17.77 -7.33
CA GLU A 158 -4.15 -17.73 -6.11
C GLU A 158 -3.79 -16.29 -5.72
N PHE A 159 -3.46 -15.46 -6.72
CA PHE A 159 -3.08 -14.05 -6.63
C PHE A 159 -3.85 -13.21 -7.66
N ILE A 160 -3.76 -11.89 -7.57
CA ILE A 160 -4.61 -11.01 -8.40
C ILE A 160 -4.27 -11.10 -9.91
N CYS A 161 -3.01 -11.38 -10.24
CA CYS A 161 -2.52 -11.59 -11.60
C CYS A 161 -2.17 -13.06 -11.87
N ASP A 162 -3.07 -13.97 -11.46
CA ASP A 162 -3.03 -15.42 -11.69
C ASP A 162 -2.18 -16.19 -10.65
N ASP A 163 -1.24 -17.02 -11.07
CA ASP A 163 -0.63 -18.05 -10.20
C ASP A 163 0.61 -17.56 -9.43
N ARG A 164 1.03 -16.31 -9.62
CA ARG A 164 2.24 -15.77 -8.98
C ARG A 164 1.95 -14.48 -8.23
N PHE A 165 2.49 -14.41 -7.00
CA PHE A 165 2.54 -13.20 -6.21
C PHE A 165 3.35 -12.12 -6.93
N SER A 166 2.84 -10.90 -7.00
CA SER A 166 3.46 -9.81 -7.74
C SER A 166 3.36 -8.47 -7.01
N MET A 167 3.99 -7.44 -7.58
CA MET A 167 3.84 -6.05 -7.13
C MET A 167 2.37 -5.58 -6.95
N ALA A 168 1.44 -6.12 -7.74
CA ALA A 168 0.03 -5.75 -7.64
C ALA A 168 -0.62 -6.23 -6.34
N ASP A 169 -0.26 -7.44 -5.88
CA ASP A 169 -0.77 -8.01 -4.65
C ASP A 169 -0.33 -7.18 -3.43
N ILE A 170 0.89 -6.64 -3.45
CA ILE A 170 1.39 -5.75 -2.40
C ILE A 170 0.51 -4.51 -2.27
N SER A 171 0.30 -3.79 -3.37
CA SER A 171 -0.52 -2.58 -3.37
C SER A 171 -1.96 -2.86 -2.97
N LEU A 172 -2.57 -3.90 -3.54
CA LEU A 172 -3.97 -4.23 -3.25
C LEU A 172 -4.16 -4.76 -1.84
N ALA A 173 -3.27 -5.58 -1.30
CA ALA A 173 -3.51 -6.21 -0.01
C ALA A 173 -3.35 -5.22 1.13
N CYS A 174 -2.50 -4.19 0.99
CA CYS A 174 -2.51 -3.04 1.90
C CYS A 174 -3.87 -2.30 1.88
N ALA A 175 -4.52 -2.17 0.72
CA ALA A 175 -5.84 -1.54 0.62
C ALA A 175 -6.97 -2.43 1.16
N ALA A 176 -6.96 -3.71 0.80
CA ALA A 176 -7.91 -4.70 1.30
C ALA A 176 -7.79 -4.90 2.82
N HIS A 177 -6.58 -4.96 3.36
CA HIS A 177 -6.32 -5.01 4.80
C HIS A 177 -6.98 -3.84 5.52
N ARG A 178 -6.85 -2.63 4.98
CA ARG A 178 -7.52 -1.44 5.53
C ARG A 178 -9.03 -1.55 5.44
N TRP A 179 -9.56 -1.93 4.28
CA TRP A 179 -11.00 -2.10 4.08
C TRP A 179 -11.61 -3.12 5.06
N MET A 180 -11.01 -4.31 5.14
CA MET A 180 -11.48 -5.43 5.96
C MET A 180 -11.22 -5.19 7.45
N GLY A 181 -10.24 -4.35 7.80
CA GLY A 181 -9.89 -4.04 9.18
C GLY A 181 -10.71 -2.93 9.84
N MET A 182 -11.52 -2.18 9.07
CA MET A 182 -12.37 -1.13 9.64
C MET A 182 -13.50 -1.71 10.52
N PRO A 183 -13.93 -1.02 11.58
CA PRO A 183 -15.06 -1.44 12.41
C PRO A 183 -16.40 -1.02 11.75
N ILE A 184 -16.69 -1.59 10.58
CA ILE A 184 -17.93 -1.36 9.82
C ILE A 184 -18.58 -2.69 9.43
N GLN A 185 -19.89 -2.69 9.20
CA GLN A 185 -20.58 -3.82 8.59
C GLN A 185 -20.25 -3.88 7.09
N ARG A 186 -19.96 -5.09 6.61
CA ARG A 186 -19.62 -5.38 5.21
C ARG A 186 -20.29 -6.68 4.79
N GLU A 187 -20.50 -6.82 3.49
CA GLU A 187 -20.90 -8.10 2.91
C GLU A 187 -19.72 -9.09 2.96
N PRO A 188 -19.96 -10.39 3.16
CA PRO A 188 -18.92 -11.41 3.07
C PRO A 188 -18.26 -11.43 1.68
N ARG A 189 -16.92 -11.56 1.66
CA ARG A 189 -16.12 -11.61 0.42
C ARG A 189 -15.14 -12.79 0.51
N PRO A 190 -15.59 -14.04 0.28
CA PRO A 190 -14.82 -15.23 0.61
C PRO A 190 -13.48 -15.34 -0.13
N GLU A 191 -13.42 -14.91 -1.40
CA GLU A 191 -12.17 -14.97 -2.18
C GLU A 191 -11.20 -13.87 -1.76
N LEU A 192 -11.72 -12.67 -1.49
CA LEU A 192 -10.95 -11.57 -0.92
C LEU A 192 -10.39 -11.93 0.46
N GLU A 193 -11.22 -12.52 1.33
CA GLU A 193 -10.83 -12.96 2.67
C GLU A 193 -9.76 -14.05 2.62
N ARG A 194 -9.95 -15.06 1.77
CA ARG A 194 -8.97 -16.13 1.53
C ARG A 194 -7.64 -15.57 1.04
N TRP A 195 -7.67 -14.72 0.00
CA TRP A 195 -6.46 -14.13 -0.55
C TRP A 195 -5.78 -13.22 0.48
N LEU A 196 -6.52 -12.38 1.20
CA LEU A 196 -5.96 -11.50 2.23
C LEU A 196 -5.33 -12.30 3.39
N ALA A 197 -5.96 -13.40 3.82
CA ALA A 197 -5.36 -14.29 4.81
C ALA A 197 -4.02 -14.85 4.34
N LYS A 198 -3.91 -15.24 3.07
CA LYS A 198 -2.65 -15.67 2.45
C LYS A 198 -1.61 -14.56 2.43
N MET A 199 -2.00 -13.33 2.09
CA MET A 199 -1.08 -12.17 2.10
C MET A 199 -0.56 -11.88 3.52
N ARG A 200 -1.43 -11.95 4.53
CA ARG A 200 -1.08 -11.75 5.94
C ARG A 200 -0.16 -12.84 6.49
N ALA A 201 -0.24 -14.06 5.96
CA ALA A 201 0.61 -15.18 6.36
C ALA A 201 2.05 -15.07 5.82
N ARG A 202 2.33 -14.13 4.91
CA ARG A 202 3.69 -13.94 4.36
C ARG A 202 4.61 -13.36 5.43
N PRO A 203 5.82 -13.91 5.65
CA PRO A 203 6.73 -13.40 6.67
C PRO A 203 7.05 -11.90 6.55
N ALA A 204 7.24 -11.41 5.32
CA ALA A 204 7.52 -10.00 5.06
C ALA A 204 6.36 -9.04 5.42
N ALA A 205 5.12 -9.55 5.47
CA ALA A 205 3.93 -8.79 5.87
C ALA A 205 3.78 -8.66 7.40
N SER A 206 4.63 -9.33 8.19
CA SER A 206 4.58 -9.29 9.66
C SER A 206 4.74 -7.86 10.18
N GLY A 207 3.84 -7.45 11.08
CA GLY A 207 3.77 -6.08 11.61
C GLY A 207 3.23 -5.02 10.63
N ILE A 208 2.88 -5.40 9.39
CA ILE A 208 2.34 -4.50 8.36
C ILE A 208 0.82 -4.70 8.22
N LEU A 209 0.39 -5.93 7.96
CA LEU A 209 -1.02 -6.29 7.75
C LEU A 209 -1.67 -6.83 9.04
N VAL A 210 -1.56 -6.06 10.12
CA VAL A 210 -2.02 -6.43 11.47
C VAL A 210 -3.48 -6.03 11.68
N LEU A 211 -4.28 -6.92 12.26
CA LEU A 211 -5.67 -6.67 12.66
C LEU A 211 -5.84 -6.89 14.18
N PRO A 212 -6.73 -6.13 14.86
CA PRO A 212 -7.50 -5.00 14.33
C PRO A 212 -6.60 -3.81 13.95
N LEU A 213 -7.11 -2.87 13.17
CA LEU A 213 -6.36 -1.66 12.83
C LEU A 213 -6.05 -0.87 14.11
N ALA A 214 -4.78 -0.54 14.32
CA ALA A 214 -4.30 0.31 15.41
C ALA A 214 -4.40 1.81 15.08
#